data_AF-A0A2A4SVR8-F1
#
_entry.id   AF-A0A2A4SVR8-F1
#
_cell.length_a   1.000
_cell.length_b   1.000
_cell.length_c   1.000
_cell.angle_alpha   90.00
_cell.angle_beta   90.00
_cell.angle_gamma   90.00
#
_symmetry.space_group_name_H-M   'P 1'
#
loop_
_entity.id
_entity.type
_entity.pdbx_description
1 polymer ?
#
loop_
_entity_poly.entity_id
_entity_poly.type
_entity_poly.pdbx_seq_one_letter_code
_entity_poly.pdbx_strand_id
1 'polypeptide(L)'
;MPIIKSAKKRVIQTLKRETRRKPFKSRMLTMVKNVFKLIKGGKVEEAAQSLPDTYTAIDKANKKNIIHKNTAARKKSAVQKAVTAALKESGTTAPAKKAAPKAAAKKAPAKKAAPKSTAK
;
A
#
# COMPACT_ATOMS: atom_id res chain seq x y z
N MET A 1 -33.80 -8.00 -15.95
CA MET A 1 -33.92 -7.19 -14.71
C MET A 1 -34.53 -8.04 -13.62
N PRO A 2 -34.11 -7.93 -12.34
CA PRO A 2 -34.73 -8.72 -11.27
C PRO A 2 -36.19 -8.31 -11.07
N ILE A 3 -37.08 -9.29 -10.90
CA ILE A 3 -38.52 -9.04 -10.74
C ILE A 3 -38.84 -8.68 -9.27
N ILE A 4 -38.21 -9.38 -8.33
CA ILE A 4 -38.42 -9.23 -6.88
C ILE A 4 -37.81 -7.91 -6.35
N LYS A 5 -38.55 -7.20 -5.48
CA LYS A 5 -38.13 -5.91 -4.89
C LYS A 5 -36.76 -5.97 -4.21
N SER A 6 -36.49 -7.03 -3.44
CA SER A 6 -35.21 -7.26 -2.76
C SER A 6 -34.05 -7.39 -3.75
N ALA A 7 -34.26 -8.10 -4.85
CA ALA A 7 -33.25 -8.32 -5.89
C ALA A 7 -32.94 -7.03 -6.67
N LYS A 8 -33.95 -6.21 -7.00
CA LYS A 8 -33.75 -4.88 -7.60
C LYS A 8 -32.87 -4.00 -6.71
N LYS A 9 -33.13 -3.98 -5.39
CA LYS A 9 -32.32 -3.25 -4.40
C LYS A 9 -30.88 -3.77 -4.34
N ARG A 10 -30.68 -5.08 -4.36
CA ARG A 10 -29.33 -5.69 -4.35
C ARG A 10 -28.51 -5.26 -5.55
N VAL A 11 -29.08 -5.25 -6.76
CA VAL A 11 -28.37 -4.79 -7.98
C VAL A 11 -27.90 -3.35 -7.83
N ILE A 12 -28.77 -2.44 -7.40
CA ILE A 12 -28.43 -1.03 -7.20
C ILE A 12 -27.31 -0.87 -6.17
N GLN A 13 -27.36 -1.62 -5.06
CA GLN A 13 -26.32 -1.59 -4.03
C GLN A 13 -24.98 -2.12 -4.56
N THR A 14 -25.00 -3.23 -5.31
CA THR A 14 -23.80 -3.82 -5.90
C THR A 14 -23.13 -2.86 -6.87
N LEU A 15 -23.89 -2.25 -7.78
CA LEU A 15 -23.36 -1.26 -8.73
C LEU A 15 -22.68 -0.09 -8.00
N LYS A 16 -23.33 0.48 -6.98
CA LYS A 16 -22.76 1.58 -6.17
C LYS A 16 -21.48 1.16 -5.42
N ARG A 17 -21.40 -0.09 -4.95
CA ARG A 17 -20.19 -0.61 -4.28
C ARG A 17 -19.08 -0.91 -5.27
N GLU A 18 -19.44 -1.41 -6.45
CA GLU A 18 -18.50 -1.74 -7.51
C GLU A 18 -17.83 -0.48 -8.06
N THR A 19 -18.58 0.57 -8.37
CA THR A 19 -18.01 1.85 -8.84
C THR A 19 -16.98 2.41 -7.86
N ARG A 20 -17.24 2.29 -6.55
CA ARG A 20 -16.30 2.71 -5.49
C ARG A 20 -15.07 1.80 -5.37
N ARG A 21 -15.18 0.50 -5.65
CA ARG A 21 -14.08 -0.48 -5.51
C ARG A 21 -13.22 -0.61 -6.77
N LYS A 22 -13.82 -0.47 -7.96
CA LYS A 22 -13.18 -0.59 -9.27
C LYS A 22 -11.86 0.21 -9.38
N PRO A 23 -11.77 1.50 -9.02
CA PRO A 23 -10.52 2.27 -9.15
C PRO A 23 -9.38 1.75 -8.29
N PHE A 24 -9.66 1.25 -7.08
CA PHE A 24 -8.62 0.68 -6.21
C PHE A 24 -8.15 -0.68 -6.72
N LYS A 25 -9.09 -1.51 -7.21
CA LYS A 25 -8.76 -2.80 -7.82
C LYS A 25 -7.93 -2.61 -9.08
N SER A 26 -8.32 -1.71 -9.98
CA SER A 26 -7.59 -1.43 -11.22
C SER A 26 -6.21 -0.86 -10.91
N ARG A 27 -6.10 0.15 -10.03
CA ARG A 27 -4.82 0.73 -9.62
C ARG A 27 -3.86 -0.33 -9.10
N MET A 28 -4.30 -1.21 -8.19
CA MET A 28 -3.47 -2.31 -7.68
C MET A 28 -2.98 -3.21 -8.83
N LEU A 29 -3.87 -3.60 -9.74
CA LEU A 29 -3.49 -4.47 -10.86
C LEU A 29 -2.51 -3.78 -11.82
N THR A 30 -2.71 -2.49 -12.10
CA THR A 30 -1.82 -1.69 -12.95
C THR A 30 -0.43 -1.57 -12.35
N MET A 31 -0.33 -1.19 -11.07
CA MET A 31 0.98 -1.05 -10.40
C MET A 31 1.76 -2.37 -10.41
N VAL A 32 1.10 -3.48 -10.06
CA VAL A 32 1.72 -4.81 -10.10
C VAL A 32 2.20 -5.16 -11.52
N LYS A 33 1.37 -4.92 -12.54
CA LYS A 33 1.77 -5.15 -13.95
C LYS A 33 2.96 -4.29 -14.36
N ASN A 34 3.01 -3.04 -13.92
CA ASN A 34 4.09 -2.13 -14.25
C ASN A 34 5.43 -2.61 -13.68
N VAL A 35 5.46 -3.08 -12.42
CA VAL A 35 6.69 -3.68 -11.85
C VAL A 35 7.17 -4.85 -12.70
N PHE A 36 6.28 -5.77 -13.07
CA PHE A 36 6.65 -6.91 -13.92
C PHE A 36 7.09 -6.49 -15.33
N LYS A 37 6.53 -5.41 -15.88
CA LYS A 37 6.99 -4.86 -17.16
C LYS A 37 8.39 -4.25 -17.06
N LEU A 38 8.69 -3.52 -15.99
CA LEU A 38 10.02 -2.93 -15.75
C LEU A 38 11.09 -4.00 -15.59
N ILE A 39 10.79 -5.07 -14.85
CA ILE A 39 11.68 -6.23 -14.70
C ILE A 39 11.96 -6.88 -16.07
N LYS A 40 10.92 -7.09 -16.88
CA LYS A 40 11.09 -7.63 -18.25
C LYS A 40 11.88 -6.72 -19.17
N GLY A 41 11.80 -5.40 -18.96
CA GLY A 41 12.56 -4.41 -19.72
C GLY A 41 13.98 -4.16 -19.21
N GLY A 42 14.47 -4.94 -18.23
CA GLY A 42 15.82 -4.80 -17.68
C GLY A 42 16.04 -3.58 -16.76
N LYS A 43 14.98 -2.81 -16.46
CA LYS A 43 15.05 -1.60 -15.62
C LYS A 43 14.84 -1.94 -14.15
N VAL A 44 15.82 -2.62 -13.56
CA VAL A 44 15.69 -3.20 -12.21
C VAL A 44 15.67 -2.11 -11.12
N GLU A 45 16.40 -1.01 -11.28
CA GLU A 45 16.41 0.11 -10.34
C GLU A 45 15.06 0.85 -10.29
N GLU A 46 14.48 1.13 -11.45
CA GLU A 46 13.14 1.72 -11.56
C GLU A 46 12.07 0.79 -10.93
N ALA A 47 12.23 -0.53 -11.11
CA ALA A 47 11.36 -1.51 -10.47
C ALA A 47 11.47 -1.45 -8.94
N ALA A 48 12.67 -1.31 -8.38
CA ALA A 48 12.89 -1.17 -6.95
C ALA A 48 12.28 0.13 -6.38
N GLN A 49 12.41 1.24 -7.11
CA GLN A 49 11.80 2.52 -6.73
C GLN A 49 10.27 2.49 -6.75
N SER A 50 9.65 1.67 -7.61
CA SER A 50 8.19 1.54 -7.71
C SER A 50 7.54 0.62 -6.65
N LEU A 51 8.35 -0.06 -5.83
CA LEU A 51 7.87 -0.98 -4.77
C LEU A 51 7.01 -0.29 -3.70
N PRO A 52 7.40 0.87 -3.11
CA PRO A 52 6.64 1.53 -2.05
C PRO A 52 5.22 1.94 -2.51
N ASP A 53 5.11 2.43 -3.73
CA ASP A 53 3.82 2.79 -4.34
C ASP A 53 2.95 1.57 -4.58
N THR A 54 3.56 0.47 -5.04
CA THR A 54 2.87 -0.80 -5.26
C THR A 54 2.34 -1.37 -3.93
N TYR A 55 3.13 -1.31 -2.85
CA TYR A 55 2.69 -1.72 -1.51
C TYR A 55 1.56 -0.84 -0.98
N THR A 56 1.67 0.47 -1.17
CA THR A 56 0.61 1.41 -0.79
C THR A 56 -0.70 1.09 -1.51
N ALA A 57 -0.65 0.75 -2.80
CA ALA A 57 -1.84 0.36 -3.57
C ALA A 57 -2.46 -0.96 -3.07
N ILE A 58 -1.63 -1.97 -2.77
CA ILE A 58 -2.07 -3.28 -2.24
C ILE A 58 -2.72 -3.10 -0.86
N ASP A 59 -2.11 -2.31 0.02
CA ASP A 59 -2.61 -2.11 1.38
C ASP A 59 -3.89 -1.28 1.41
N LYS A 60 -4.03 -0.29 0.52
CA LYS A 60 -5.30 0.43 0.33
C LYS A 60 -6.42 -0.52 -0.15
N ALA A 61 -6.10 -1.48 -1.01
CA ALA A 61 -7.07 -2.49 -1.45
C ALA A 61 -7.46 -3.45 -0.31
N ASN A 62 -6.52 -3.82 0.57
CA ASN A 62 -6.80 -4.62 1.76
C ASN A 62 -7.67 -3.86 2.78
N LYS A 63 -7.32 -2.61 3.13
CA LYS A 63 -8.10 -1.77 4.04
C LYS A 63 -9.54 -1.54 3.58
N LYS A 64 -9.77 -1.49 2.26
CA LYS A 64 -11.11 -1.39 1.66
C LYS A 64 -11.82 -2.73 1.49
N ASN A 65 -11.30 -3.80 2.09
CA ASN A 65 -11.82 -5.17 2.00
C ASN A 65 -12.05 -5.64 0.55
N ILE A 66 -11.20 -5.17 -0.38
CA ILE A 66 -11.26 -5.59 -1.79
C ILE A 66 -10.56 -6.93 -1.97
N ILE A 67 -9.46 -7.11 -1.25
CA ILE A 67 -8.68 -8.34 -1.16
C ILE A 67 -8.55 -8.75 0.30
N HIS A 68 -8.44 -10.05 0.57
CA HIS A 68 -8.17 -10.55 1.92
C HIS A 68 -6.71 -10.31 2.33
N LYS A 69 -6.44 -10.25 3.64
CA LYS A 69 -5.10 -10.04 4.21
C LYS A 69 -4.06 -11.01 3.66
N ASN A 70 -4.41 -12.29 3.49
CA ASN A 70 -3.49 -13.30 2.96
C ASN A 70 -3.19 -13.09 1.47
N THR A 71 -4.18 -12.61 0.70
CA THR A 71 -3.98 -12.27 -0.71
C THR A 71 -3.10 -11.03 -0.85
N ALA A 72 -3.25 -10.04 0.03
CA ALA A 72 -2.35 -8.88 0.08
C ALA A 72 -0.91 -9.31 0.39
N ALA A 73 -0.71 -10.14 1.43
CA ALA A 73 0.59 -10.66 1.81
C ALA A 73 1.26 -11.48 0.69
N ARG A 74 0.51 -12.37 0.04
CA ARG A 74 0.98 -13.14 -1.13
C ARG A 74 1.43 -12.24 -2.27
N LYS A 75 0.66 -11.19 -2.58
CA LYS A 75 1.03 -10.26 -3.66
C LYS A 75 2.28 -9.46 -3.33
N LYS A 76 2.42 -8.97 -2.10
CA LYS A 76 3.67 -8.32 -1.65
C LYS A 76 4.87 -9.24 -1.79
N SER A 77 4.74 -10.48 -1.30
CA SER A 77 5.81 -11.47 -1.39
C SER A 77 6.19 -11.79 -2.83
N ALA A 78 5.21 -11.98 -3.72
CA ALA A 78 5.47 -12.28 -5.13
C ALA A 78 6.22 -11.15 -5.85
N VAL A 79 5.80 -9.90 -5.66
CA VAL A 79 6.46 -8.74 -6.28
C VAL A 79 7.88 -8.55 -5.72
N GLN A 80 8.06 -8.67 -4.40
CA GLN A 80 9.38 -8.58 -3.79
C GLN A 80 10.32 -9.66 -4.34
N LYS A 81 9.87 -10.92 -4.38
CA LYS A 81 10.66 -12.05 -4.88
C LYS A 81 11.14 -11.81 -6.31
N ALA A 82 10.24 -11.31 -7.17
CA ALA A 82 10.58 -11.01 -8.56
C ALA A 82 11.66 -9.92 -8.67
N VAL A 83 11.54 -8.83 -7.91
CA VAL A 83 12.57 -7.77 -7.90
C VAL A 83 13.88 -8.28 -7.33
N THR A 84 13.86 -9.04 -6.22
CA THR A 84 15.09 -9.57 -5.62
C THR A 84 15.78 -10.62 -6.50
N ALA A 85 15.02 -11.41 -7.26
CA ALA A 85 15.58 -12.35 -8.22
C ALA A 85 16.28 -11.57 -9.36
N ALA A 86 15.60 -10.56 -9.92
CA ALA A 86 16.19 -9.71 -10.95
C ALA A 86 17.46 -8.97 -10.47
N LEU A 87 17.50 -8.51 -9.22
CA LEU A 87 18.69 -7.89 -8.63
C LEU A 87 19.86 -8.87 -8.47
N LYS A 88 19.59 -10.15 -8.17
CA LYS A 88 20.62 -11.19 -8.04
C LYS A 88 21.29 -11.51 -9.38
N GLU A 89 20.50 -11.58 -10.45
CA GLU A 89 21.03 -11.81 -11.81
C GLU A 89 21.91 -10.64 -12.30
N SER A 90 21.72 -9.43 -11.76
CA SER A 90 22.55 -8.24 -12.08
C SER A 90 23.84 -8.10 -11.25
N GLY A 91 24.23 -9.09 -10.44
CA GLY A 91 25.57 -9.17 -9.86
C GLY A 91 25.95 -8.13 -8.80
N THR A 92 24.99 -7.42 -8.18
CA THR A 92 25.28 -6.57 -7.00
C THR A 92 24.82 -7.25 -5.72
N THR A 93 25.78 -7.85 -5.01
CA THR A 93 25.61 -8.35 -3.65
C THR A 93 25.41 -7.18 -2.68
N ALA A 94 24.26 -7.21 -1.99
CA ALA A 94 23.89 -6.57 -0.73
C ALA A 94 24.63 -5.31 -0.22
N PRO A 95 23.86 -4.42 0.41
CA PRO A 95 24.15 -4.18 1.83
C PRO A 95 22.96 -4.58 2.71
N ALA A 96 23.21 -5.59 3.55
CA ALA A 96 22.46 -5.75 4.78
C ALA A 96 22.77 -4.57 5.73
N LYS A 97 21.73 -4.06 6.39
CA LYS A 97 21.74 -3.07 7.48
C LYS A 97 22.36 -1.70 7.15
N LYS A 98 21.49 -0.73 6.86
CA LYS A 98 21.46 0.51 7.66
C LYS A 98 20.11 0.61 8.34
N ALA A 99 20.08 0.14 9.59
CA ALA A 99 19.14 0.68 10.56
C ALA A 99 19.39 2.20 10.60
N ALA A 100 18.44 3.00 10.14
CA ALA A 100 18.40 4.40 10.54
C ALA A 100 17.82 4.41 11.97
N PRO A 101 18.59 4.82 12.98
CA PRO A 101 18.07 4.96 14.33
C PRO A 101 17.03 6.08 14.31
N LYS A 102 15.80 5.79 14.77
CA LYS A 102 14.92 6.86 15.25
C LYS A 102 15.66 7.53 16.39
N ALA A 103 16.17 8.72 16.14
CA ALA A 103 16.67 9.61 17.17
C ALA A 103 15.58 9.76 18.26
N ALA A 104 15.91 9.28 19.45
CA ALA A 104 15.20 9.62 20.65
C ALA A 104 15.54 11.08 20.99
N ALA A 105 14.60 12.00 20.75
CA ALA A 105 14.64 13.31 21.39
C ALA A 105 13.89 13.21 22.73
N LYS A 106 14.65 12.99 23.82
CA LYS A 106 14.20 13.26 25.19
C LYS A 106 14.25 14.78 25.44
N LYS A 107 13.20 15.30 26.09
CA LYS A 107 13.16 16.36 27.17
C LYS A 107 14.35 17.34 27.20
N ALA A 108 14.20 18.67 27.13
CA ALA A 108 13.61 19.65 28.08
C ALA A 108 14.13 21.07 27.64
N PRO A 109 13.78 22.25 28.23
CA PRO A 109 13.08 22.52 29.49
C PRO A 109 11.99 23.62 29.46
N ALA A 110 11.31 23.74 30.60
CA ALA A 110 10.31 24.73 30.93
C ALA A 110 10.86 26.16 31.12
N LYS A 111 10.05 27.17 30.78
CA LYS A 111 9.87 28.44 31.50
C LYS A 111 8.37 28.54 31.82
N LYS A 112 7.93 28.37 33.08
CA LYS A 112 7.58 29.42 34.08
C LYS A 112 6.85 30.62 33.45
N ALA A 113 5.70 31.14 33.91
CA ALA A 113 4.79 30.82 35.00
C ALA A 113 3.51 31.71 34.88
N ALA A 114 2.35 31.16 35.31
CA ALA A 114 1.20 31.79 35.99
C ALA A 114 0.30 32.87 35.28
N PRO A 115 -0.92 33.16 35.79
CA PRO A 115 -1.85 32.39 36.64
C PRO A 115 -3.30 32.30 36.09
N LYS A 116 -4.07 31.45 36.77
CA LYS A 116 -5.52 31.23 36.67
C LYS A 116 -6.34 32.53 36.75
N SER A 117 -7.37 32.66 35.93
CA SER A 117 -8.58 33.41 36.29
C SER A 117 -9.81 32.56 36.02
N THR A 118 -10.50 32.27 37.11
CA THR A 118 -11.84 31.74 37.21
C THR A 118 -12.85 32.76 36.68
N ALA A 119 -13.79 32.34 35.83
CA ALA A 119 -15.08 33.00 35.69
C ALA A 119 -16.14 32.00 35.19
N LYS A 120 -17.00 31.65 36.15
CA LYS A 120 -18.42 31.27 36.09
C LYS A 120 -18.98 30.59 34.84
#